data_AF-A0A3A4S8S4-F1
#
_entry.id   AF-A0A3A4S8S4-F1
#
_cell.length_a   1.000
_cell.length_b   1.000
_cell.length_c   1.000
_cell.angle_alpha   90.00
_cell.angle_beta   90.00
_cell.angle_gamma   90.00
#
_symmetry.space_group_name_H-M   'P 1'
#
loop_
_entity.id
_entity.type
_entity.pdbx_description
1 polymer ?
#
loop_
_entity_poly.entity_id
_entity_poly.type
_entity_poly.pdbx_seq_one_letter_code
_entity_poly.pdbx_strand_id
1 'polypeptide(L)'
;MTGTRLILVFRSETKQSCVIFQSFQSWEKTMKMNSNKYFQAERSCPGNILSCLLFFGLIVCLSGCASVQQQNLQAAEKDSSQEQQLTPEQKEMVFRTLKEAVQSGKSEINIYPDENPDLIQQFDLVVVDVTAGTEDGLLINTTLEDVANRQDRKWLIGHGRGERFHPVEVIAGEEKGFPGVNNTVIGMKKGERRIVTIPVDQAYGEKDMKKIRTYPSIHRVPRMAKAEPLGFVQQYGIFPIKGSQISFNPYLNAKILDVFENAVTLELSMKPEGEMEQVDYGKTVVSLENDEFIIKLIPEIGARFEVENEKGWITEANEDGFTVDFNHPMAGKPMVLEVEVRDFIKASAANAYEISWLDDYQKGMDASLEQGKPVVLLLYADWCRWSQKMMEDVLQDPRILRLHDDFIWVKIDSDKNREYKEGFDQKSFPKLLILNSRGEVLKSLDGYNNVHIVSELLHEIQPVSKAG
;
A
#
# COMPACT_ATOMS: atom_id res chain seq x y z
N MET A 1 -17.82 -4.65 -20.47
CA MET A 1 -18.91 -4.57 -19.49
C MET A 1 -18.32 -3.99 -18.21
N THR A 2 -18.31 -2.67 -18.14
CA THR A 2 -17.83 -1.89 -17.00
C THR A 2 -19.02 -1.63 -16.07
N GLY A 3 -18.90 -1.90 -14.77
CA GLY A 3 -19.93 -1.49 -13.82
C GLY A 3 -20.09 0.04 -13.83
N THR A 4 -21.30 0.53 -13.74
CA THR A 4 -21.59 1.97 -13.65
C THR A 4 -21.81 2.32 -12.18
N ARG A 5 -21.08 3.30 -11.65
CA ARG A 5 -21.38 3.92 -10.34
C ARG A 5 -21.84 5.35 -10.57
N LEU A 6 -23.04 5.67 -10.11
CA LEU A 6 -23.58 7.02 -10.10
C LEU A 6 -23.42 7.60 -8.71
N ILE A 7 -22.79 8.77 -8.60
CA ILE A 7 -22.63 9.49 -7.33
C ILE A 7 -23.54 10.72 -7.36
N LEU A 8 -24.49 10.77 -6.43
CA LEU A 8 -25.49 11.84 -6.34
C LEU A 8 -25.23 12.65 -5.08
N VAL A 9 -24.85 13.92 -5.23
CA VAL A 9 -24.50 14.80 -4.10
C VAL A 9 -25.58 15.87 -3.91
N PHE A 10 -26.06 16.01 -2.68
CA PHE A 10 -27.08 16.98 -2.27
C PHE A 10 -26.44 18.11 -1.45
N ARG A 11 -26.58 19.36 -1.90
CA ARG A 11 -26.22 20.55 -1.11
C ARG A 11 -27.49 21.20 -0.56
N SER A 12 -27.56 21.34 0.77
CA SER A 12 -28.76 21.78 1.48
C SER A 12 -29.09 23.27 1.33
N GLU A 13 -28.16 24.10 0.83
CA GLU A 13 -28.34 25.55 0.82
C GLU A 13 -29.18 26.10 -0.36
N THR A 14 -29.41 25.33 -1.43
CA THR A 14 -30.09 25.86 -2.66
C THR A 14 -31.24 25.02 -3.22
N LYS A 15 -31.61 23.89 -2.61
CA LYS A 15 -32.59 22.92 -3.18
C LYS A 15 -32.24 22.49 -4.63
N GLN A 16 -30.95 22.44 -4.99
CA GLN A 16 -30.47 21.90 -6.27
C GLN A 16 -29.71 20.59 -6.05
N SER A 17 -30.08 19.57 -6.82
CA SER A 17 -29.39 18.27 -6.88
C SER A 17 -28.34 18.32 -7.98
N CYS A 18 -27.07 17.98 -7.68
CA CYS A 18 -26.05 17.76 -8.70
C CYS A 18 -25.82 16.26 -8.88
N VAL A 19 -26.05 15.75 -10.09
CA VAL A 19 -25.70 14.39 -10.49
C VAL A 19 -24.26 14.42 -11.00
N ILE A 20 -23.34 13.69 -10.35
CA ILE A 20 -21.98 13.51 -10.85
C ILE A 20 -21.89 12.11 -11.46
N PHE A 21 -21.75 12.06 -12.78
CA PHE A 21 -21.48 10.82 -13.50
C PHE A 21 -19.98 10.49 -13.39
N GLN A 22 -19.66 9.33 -12.83
CA GLN A 22 -18.32 8.75 -12.92
C GLN A 22 -18.36 7.52 -13.83
N SER A 23 -17.93 7.70 -15.08
CA SER A 23 -17.55 6.58 -15.96
C SER A 23 -16.02 6.48 -16.02
N PHE A 24 -15.49 5.26 -15.98
CA PHE A 24 -14.06 5.00 -15.73
C PHE A 24 -13.12 5.44 -16.86
N GLN A 25 -13.60 5.91 -18.02
CA GLN A 25 -12.71 6.29 -19.13
C GLN A 25 -11.93 7.60 -18.93
N SER A 26 -12.14 8.37 -17.86
CA SER A 26 -11.68 9.79 -17.82
C SER A 26 -11.18 10.30 -16.46
N TRP A 27 -10.52 9.49 -15.63
CA TRP A 27 -9.99 10.01 -14.35
C TRP A 27 -8.77 10.93 -14.53
N GLU A 28 -7.90 10.70 -15.52
CA GLU A 28 -6.65 11.50 -15.65
C GLU A 28 -6.78 12.87 -16.33
N LYS A 29 -7.77 13.10 -17.21
CA LYS A 29 -7.87 14.38 -17.94
C LYS A 29 -8.57 15.50 -17.16
N THR A 30 -9.43 15.16 -16.20
CA THR A 30 -10.39 16.13 -15.64
C THR A 30 -9.85 16.85 -14.40
N MET A 31 -8.92 16.26 -13.63
CA MET A 31 -8.41 16.88 -12.39
C MET A 31 -7.29 17.93 -12.60
N LYS A 32 -6.66 18.00 -13.78
CA LYS A 32 -5.69 19.07 -14.09
C LYS A 32 -6.33 20.37 -14.61
N MET A 33 -7.64 20.39 -14.83
CA MET A 33 -8.37 21.61 -15.20
C MET A 33 -9.59 21.82 -14.29
N ASN A 34 -9.58 22.91 -13.53
CA ASN A 34 -10.73 23.53 -12.86
C ASN A 34 -11.05 23.16 -11.40
N SER A 35 -10.07 23.20 -10.50
CA SER A 35 -10.32 23.42 -9.07
C SER A 35 -10.73 24.86 -8.70
N ASN A 36 -10.82 25.79 -9.67
CA ASN A 36 -11.00 27.23 -9.38
C ASN A 36 -12.12 27.96 -10.14
N LYS A 37 -13.06 27.27 -10.83
CA LYS A 37 -14.08 27.94 -11.66
C LYS A 37 -15.55 27.65 -11.36
N TYR A 38 -15.87 26.81 -10.38
CA TYR A 38 -17.27 26.57 -9.97
C TYR A 38 -17.74 27.45 -8.80
N PHE A 39 -16.89 28.33 -8.29
CA PHE A 39 -17.27 29.40 -7.38
C PHE A 39 -17.62 30.66 -8.19
N GLN A 40 -18.91 30.95 -8.30
CA GLN A 40 -19.57 32.22 -8.70
C GLN A 40 -20.65 32.00 -9.76
N ALA A 41 -21.80 31.50 -9.33
CA ALA A 41 -23.06 31.71 -10.03
C ALA A 41 -24.21 31.69 -9.01
N GLU A 42 -24.18 32.61 -8.05
CA GLU A 42 -25.34 32.90 -7.22
C GLU A 42 -26.09 34.10 -7.79
N ARG A 43 -27.33 33.89 -8.21
CA ARG A 43 -28.53 34.61 -7.72
C ARG A 43 -29.76 34.36 -8.61
N SER A 44 -30.82 33.91 -7.94
CA SER A 44 -32.26 34.09 -8.29
C SER A 44 -32.91 33.09 -9.25
N CYS A 45 -33.74 32.18 -8.73
CA CYS A 45 -35.11 31.93 -9.23
C CYS A 45 -35.93 31.01 -8.29
N PRO A 46 -37.21 31.28 -8.01
CA PRO A 46 -38.07 30.42 -7.20
C PRO A 46 -38.94 29.50 -8.08
N GLY A 47 -39.08 28.22 -7.72
CA GLY A 47 -40.19 27.39 -8.22
C GLY A 47 -39.93 25.87 -8.35
N ASN A 48 -40.69 25.10 -7.58
CA ASN A 48 -41.14 23.71 -7.75
C ASN A 48 -40.14 22.55 -8.01
N ILE A 49 -40.20 21.57 -7.09
CA ILE A 49 -39.42 20.33 -6.99
C ILE A 49 -39.77 19.27 -8.07
N LEU A 50 -40.66 19.56 -9.03
CA LEU A 50 -41.21 18.54 -9.94
C LEU A 50 -40.69 18.57 -11.39
N SER A 51 -39.72 19.41 -11.76
CA SER A 51 -39.31 19.59 -13.17
C SER A 51 -37.90 19.13 -13.55
N CYS A 52 -37.07 18.59 -12.64
CA CYS A 52 -35.68 18.23 -12.99
C CYS A 52 -35.47 16.83 -13.60
N LEU A 53 -36.51 16.10 -14.00
CA LEU A 53 -36.38 14.69 -14.39
C LEU A 53 -36.64 14.35 -15.86
N LEU A 54 -36.61 15.36 -16.73
CA LEU A 54 -36.76 15.14 -18.17
C LEU A 54 -35.74 15.94 -18.96
N PHE A 55 -34.44 15.69 -18.82
CA PHE A 55 -33.47 15.96 -19.87
C PHE A 55 -32.24 15.08 -19.66
N PHE A 56 -32.25 13.92 -20.33
CA PHE A 56 -31.02 13.25 -20.74
C PHE A 56 -30.41 14.10 -21.88
N GLY A 57 -29.13 14.46 -21.75
CA GLY A 57 -28.37 15.21 -22.74
C GLY A 57 -28.27 16.72 -22.44
N LEU A 58 -27.04 17.16 -22.15
CA LEU A 58 -26.60 18.56 -21.99
C LEU A 58 -27.29 19.41 -20.90
N ILE A 59 -26.58 19.68 -19.80
CA ILE A 59 -26.73 20.96 -19.11
C ILE A 59 -25.76 21.95 -19.76
N VAL A 60 -26.24 22.65 -20.79
CA VAL A 60 -25.66 23.93 -21.21
C VAL A 60 -26.61 25.02 -20.75
N CYS A 61 -26.23 25.74 -19.69
CA CYS A 61 -26.89 26.98 -19.32
C CYS A 61 -26.52 28.05 -20.35
N LEU A 62 -27.42 28.35 -21.28
CA LEU A 62 -27.35 29.53 -22.13
C LEU A 62 -28.03 30.71 -21.43
N SER A 63 -27.22 31.67 -20.97
CA SER A 63 -27.62 33.08 -20.97
C SER A 63 -26.39 33.99 -21.03
N GLY A 64 -26.15 34.55 -22.22
CA GLY A 64 -25.64 35.91 -22.42
C GLY A 64 -24.17 36.19 -22.11
N CYS A 65 -23.26 35.80 -23.00
CA CYS A 65 -22.15 36.67 -23.44
C CYS A 65 -21.53 36.09 -24.72
N ALA A 66 -21.86 36.70 -25.86
CA ALA A 66 -21.34 36.33 -27.17
C ALA A 66 -19.85 36.71 -27.26
N SER A 67 -18.94 35.72 -27.23
CA SER A 67 -17.64 35.72 -27.95
C SER A 67 -16.67 34.60 -27.55
N VAL A 68 -16.96 33.75 -26.56
CA VAL A 68 -16.00 32.70 -26.10
C VAL A 68 -16.47 31.26 -26.37
N GLN A 69 -17.59 31.06 -27.07
CA GLN A 69 -18.30 29.77 -27.07
C GLN A 69 -18.04 28.81 -28.24
N GLN A 70 -17.36 29.18 -29.33
CA GLN A 70 -17.34 28.29 -30.50
C GLN A 70 -16.29 27.17 -30.49
N GLN A 71 -15.16 27.34 -29.81
CA GLN A 71 -14.08 26.32 -29.79
C GLN A 71 -14.30 25.21 -28.75
N ASN A 72 -15.00 25.51 -27.64
CA ASN A 72 -15.27 24.52 -26.59
C ASN A 72 -16.51 23.64 -26.87
N LEU A 73 -17.46 24.12 -27.69
CA LEU A 73 -18.61 23.29 -28.11
C LEU A 73 -18.21 22.15 -29.05
N GLN A 74 -17.29 22.39 -29.99
CA GLN A 74 -16.86 21.37 -30.94
C GLN A 74 -15.97 20.27 -30.32
N ALA A 75 -15.33 20.56 -29.18
CA ALA A 75 -14.57 19.57 -28.42
C ALA A 75 -15.49 18.67 -27.57
N ALA A 76 -16.57 19.24 -27.00
CA ALA A 76 -17.53 18.50 -26.19
C ALA A 76 -18.52 17.63 -27.01
N GLU A 77 -18.85 18.05 -28.25
CA GLU A 77 -19.69 17.26 -29.15
C GLU A 77 -18.99 16.01 -29.72
N LYS A 78 -17.66 15.94 -29.67
CA LYS A 78 -16.91 14.77 -30.19
C LYS A 78 -16.77 13.62 -29.19
N ASP A 79 -17.02 13.83 -27.90
CA ASP A 79 -16.92 12.80 -26.85
C ASP A 79 -18.28 12.22 -26.41
N SER A 80 -19.41 12.76 -26.89
CA SER A 80 -20.76 12.37 -26.44
C SER A 80 -21.36 11.14 -27.16
N SER A 81 -20.64 10.50 -28.07
CA SER A 81 -21.18 9.41 -28.89
C SER A 81 -21.24 8.02 -28.24
N GLN A 82 -21.01 7.89 -26.92
CA GLN A 82 -21.20 6.64 -26.17
C GLN A 82 -21.80 6.85 -24.77
N GLU A 83 -22.81 7.72 -24.61
CA GLU A 83 -23.63 7.69 -23.40
C GLU A 83 -24.57 6.47 -23.43
N GLN A 84 -24.26 5.45 -22.63
CA GLN A 84 -25.10 4.27 -22.46
C GLN A 84 -26.43 4.69 -21.82
N GLN A 85 -27.52 4.65 -22.59
CA GLN A 85 -28.86 5.00 -22.10
C GLN A 85 -29.36 3.93 -21.12
N LEU A 86 -29.66 4.35 -19.88
CA LEU A 86 -30.28 3.49 -18.86
C LEU A 86 -31.64 2.94 -19.34
N THR A 87 -31.91 1.67 -19.03
CA THR A 87 -33.21 1.04 -19.30
C THR A 87 -34.32 1.66 -18.42
N PRO A 88 -35.61 1.47 -18.77
CA PRO A 88 -36.72 1.93 -17.94
C PRO A 88 -36.65 1.41 -16.49
N GLU A 89 -36.27 0.16 -16.28
CA GLU A 89 -36.13 -0.47 -14.96
C GLU A 89 -35.01 0.19 -14.15
N GLN A 90 -33.89 0.51 -14.80
CA GLN A 90 -32.76 1.18 -14.17
C GLN A 90 -33.10 2.61 -13.77
N LYS A 91 -33.85 3.32 -14.63
CA LYS A 91 -34.35 4.67 -14.30
C LYS A 91 -35.25 4.62 -13.08
N GLU A 92 -36.18 3.66 -13.02
CA GLU A 92 -37.07 3.49 -11.87
C GLU A 92 -36.30 3.16 -10.59
N MET A 93 -35.28 2.29 -10.67
CA MET A 93 -34.41 1.97 -9.54
C MET A 93 -33.66 3.22 -9.04
N VAL A 94 -33.06 3.98 -9.95
CA VAL A 94 -32.39 5.25 -9.63
C VAL A 94 -33.37 6.21 -8.93
N PHE A 95 -34.59 6.35 -9.45
CA PHE A 95 -35.64 7.19 -8.84
C PHE A 95 -36.03 6.75 -7.44
N ARG A 96 -36.21 5.44 -7.23
CA ARG A 96 -36.55 4.89 -5.92
C ARG A 96 -35.44 5.16 -4.91
N THR A 97 -34.20 4.82 -5.25
CA THR A 97 -33.03 5.01 -4.38
C THR A 97 -32.80 6.50 -4.06
N LEU A 98 -32.99 7.37 -5.05
CA LEU A 98 -32.97 8.82 -4.87
C LEU A 98 -33.99 9.29 -3.83
N LYS A 99 -35.24 8.82 -3.95
CA LYS A 99 -36.32 9.22 -3.06
C LYS A 99 -36.05 8.77 -1.63
N GLU A 100 -35.61 7.53 -1.44
CA GLU A 100 -35.27 6.97 -0.12
C GLU A 100 -34.16 7.76 0.56
N ALA A 101 -33.12 8.10 -0.18
CA ALA A 101 -31.98 8.81 0.38
C ALA A 101 -32.27 10.29 0.71
N VAL A 102 -33.10 10.96 -0.09
CA VAL A 102 -33.61 12.30 0.25
C VAL A 102 -34.45 12.23 1.53
N GLN A 103 -35.26 11.18 1.70
CA GLN A 103 -36.04 10.97 2.92
C GLN A 103 -35.15 10.68 4.14
N SER A 104 -34.04 9.95 3.95
CA SER A 104 -33.08 9.65 5.01
C SER A 104 -32.06 10.78 5.25
N GLY A 105 -32.17 11.92 4.56
CA GLY A 105 -31.29 13.07 4.75
C GLY A 105 -29.84 12.84 4.29
N LYS A 106 -29.58 11.85 3.44
CA LYS A 106 -28.22 11.56 2.94
C LYS A 106 -27.74 12.69 2.02
N SER A 107 -26.52 13.16 2.24
CA SER A 107 -25.85 14.17 1.40
C SER A 107 -25.19 13.57 0.17
N GLU A 108 -24.99 12.24 0.14
CA GLU A 108 -24.40 11.52 -0.98
C GLU A 108 -24.99 10.10 -1.10
N ILE A 109 -25.16 9.61 -2.33
CA ILE A 109 -25.60 8.24 -2.61
C ILE A 109 -24.81 7.65 -3.77
N ASN A 110 -24.44 6.38 -3.63
CA ASN A 110 -23.89 5.56 -4.69
C ASN A 110 -24.99 4.65 -5.25
N ILE A 111 -25.21 4.71 -6.56
CA ILE A 111 -26.19 3.84 -7.25
C ILE A 111 -25.47 3.00 -8.30
N TYR A 112 -25.82 1.72 -8.34
CA TYR A 112 -25.23 0.71 -9.23
C TYR A 112 -26.32 0.10 -10.13
N PRO A 113 -26.68 0.74 -11.25
CA PRO A 113 -27.84 0.35 -12.07
C PRO A 113 -27.66 -0.93 -12.89
N ASP A 114 -26.43 -1.37 -13.09
CA ASP A 114 -26.11 -2.47 -14.01
C ASP A 114 -25.64 -3.74 -13.28
N GLU A 115 -25.99 -3.94 -12.00
CA GLU A 115 -25.50 -5.11 -11.24
C GLU A 115 -26.02 -6.43 -11.80
N ASN A 116 -25.08 -7.32 -12.13
CA ASN A 116 -25.31 -8.68 -12.56
C ASN A 116 -24.96 -9.63 -11.39
N PRO A 117 -25.93 -10.35 -10.82
CA PRO A 117 -25.71 -11.16 -9.62
C PRO A 117 -24.67 -12.29 -9.80
N ASP A 118 -24.41 -12.73 -11.03
CA ASP A 118 -23.56 -13.88 -11.31
C ASP A 118 -22.11 -13.52 -11.66
N LEU A 119 -21.84 -12.26 -12.04
CA LEU A 119 -20.53 -11.82 -12.52
C LEU A 119 -19.98 -10.71 -11.64
N ILE A 120 -18.71 -10.78 -11.28
CA ILE A 120 -18.02 -9.71 -10.57
C ILE A 120 -17.95 -8.47 -11.45
N GLN A 121 -18.29 -7.31 -10.89
CA GLN A 121 -18.21 -6.01 -11.53
C GLN A 121 -17.36 -5.05 -10.71
N GLN A 122 -17.04 -3.91 -11.32
CA GLN A 122 -16.30 -2.85 -10.65
C GLN A 122 -17.00 -2.43 -9.34
N PHE A 123 -16.20 -2.20 -8.30
CA PHE A 123 -16.59 -1.87 -6.93
C PHE A 123 -17.20 -3.02 -6.10
N ASP A 124 -17.40 -4.21 -6.67
CA ASP A 124 -17.76 -5.39 -5.88
C ASP A 124 -16.62 -5.73 -4.89
N LEU A 125 -17.00 -6.14 -3.69
CA LEU A 125 -16.08 -6.68 -2.70
C LEU A 125 -15.88 -8.16 -3.00
N VAL A 126 -14.65 -8.58 -3.29
CA VAL A 126 -14.31 -9.93 -3.72
C VAL A 126 -13.34 -10.57 -2.74
N VAL A 127 -13.60 -11.82 -2.38
CA VAL A 127 -12.70 -12.66 -1.58
C VAL A 127 -12.00 -13.63 -2.52
N VAL A 128 -10.66 -13.58 -2.54
CA VAL A 128 -9.85 -14.36 -3.49
C VAL A 128 -8.71 -15.10 -2.80
N ASP A 129 -8.36 -16.25 -3.36
CA ASP A 129 -7.01 -16.80 -3.20
C ASP A 129 -6.11 -16.36 -4.34
N VAL A 130 -4.86 -16.07 -4.01
CA VAL A 130 -3.88 -15.51 -4.94
C VAL A 130 -2.60 -16.31 -4.85
N THR A 131 -2.04 -16.65 -6.01
CA THR A 131 -0.65 -17.10 -6.12
C THR A 131 0.05 -16.28 -7.19
N ALA A 132 1.10 -15.57 -6.79
CA ALA A 132 1.93 -14.77 -7.68
C ALA A 132 3.31 -15.41 -7.82
N GLY A 133 3.85 -15.38 -9.04
CA GLY A 133 5.15 -15.95 -9.35
C GLY A 133 5.77 -15.41 -10.62
N THR A 134 6.92 -15.96 -10.96
CA THR A 134 7.62 -15.70 -12.22
C THR A 134 7.14 -16.66 -13.31
N GLU A 135 7.47 -16.36 -14.57
CA GLU A 135 7.18 -17.26 -15.71
C GLU A 135 7.89 -18.62 -15.61
N ASP A 136 9.06 -18.67 -14.97
CA ASP A 136 9.80 -19.91 -14.66
C ASP A 136 9.31 -20.63 -13.39
N GLY A 137 8.25 -20.14 -12.75
CA GLY A 137 7.52 -20.84 -11.69
C GLY A 137 7.98 -20.57 -10.26
N LEU A 138 8.90 -19.62 -10.05
CA LEU A 138 9.31 -19.17 -8.71
C LEU A 138 8.17 -18.43 -8.01
N LEU A 139 7.97 -18.71 -6.73
CA LEU A 139 6.93 -18.08 -5.91
C LEU A 139 7.37 -16.71 -5.41
N ILE A 140 6.46 -15.75 -5.53
CA ILE A 140 6.60 -14.39 -4.98
C ILE A 140 5.71 -14.27 -3.74
N ASN A 141 4.45 -14.71 -3.87
CA ASN A 141 3.45 -14.67 -2.80
C ASN A 141 2.39 -15.75 -3.05
N THR A 142 1.82 -16.33 -1.99
CA THR A 142 0.60 -17.13 -2.09
C THR A 142 -0.23 -17.02 -0.81
N THR A 143 -1.55 -17.00 -0.95
CA THR A 143 -2.51 -17.11 0.16
C THR A 143 -2.76 -18.57 0.57
N LEU A 144 -2.26 -19.53 -0.21
CA LEU A 144 -2.52 -20.96 -0.05
C LEU A 144 -1.36 -21.63 0.68
N GLU A 145 -1.64 -22.21 1.84
CA GLU A 145 -0.62 -22.86 2.68
C GLU A 145 0.00 -24.09 2.00
N ASP A 146 -0.80 -24.89 1.31
CA ASP A 146 -0.34 -26.07 0.59
C ASP A 146 0.64 -25.68 -0.52
N VAL A 147 0.34 -24.64 -1.31
CA VAL A 147 1.23 -24.10 -2.33
C VAL A 147 2.52 -23.57 -1.71
N ALA A 148 2.44 -22.88 -0.56
CA ALA A 148 3.61 -22.33 0.13
C ALA A 148 4.57 -23.42 0.65
N ASN A 149 4.05 -24.60 0.96
CA ASN A 149 4.79 -25.73 1.54
C ASN A 149 5.25 -26.78 0.54
N ARG A 150 4.92 -26.60 -0.74
CA ARG A 150 5.30 -27.51 -1.81
C ARG A 150 6.81 -27.49 -2.04
N GLN A 151 7.47 -28.63 -1.82
CA GLN A 151 8.93 -28.77 -1.98
C GLN A 151 9.40 -28.61 -3.43
N ASP A 152 8.52 -28.82 -4.41
CA ASP A 152 8.81 -28.64 -5.83
C ASP A 152 8.70 -27.17 -6.29
N ARG A 153 8.24 -26.27 -5.41
CA ARG A 153 8.16 -24.84 -5.67
C ARG A 153 9.27 -24.11 -4.91
N LYS A 154 10.04 -23.31 -5.63
CA LYS A 154 11.09 -22.46 -5.05
C LYS A 154 10.59 -21.03 -4.91
N TRP A 155 11.01 -20.36 -3.85
CA TRP A 155 10.75 -18.94 -3.66
C TRP A 155 11.72 -18.10 -4.47
N LEU A 156 11.23 -17.01 -5.05
CA LEU A 156 12.08 -15.98 -5.61
C LEU A 156 12.97 -15.42 -4.49
N ILE A 157 14.22 -15.11 -4.82
CA ILE A 157 15.18 -14.58 -3.87
C ILE A 157 14.59 -13.33 -3.19
N GLY A 158 14.71 -13.25 -1.86
CA GLY A 158 14.14 -12.15 -1.06
C GLY A 158 12.66 -12.34 -0.69
N HIS A 159 12.01 -13.37 -1.21
CA HIS A 159 10.66 -13.80 -0.83
C HIS A 159 10.73 -15.09 -0.02
N GLY A 160 9.63 -15.40 0.67
CA GLY A 160 9.53 -16.58 1.49
C GLY A 160 8.12 -16.85 1.95
N ARG A 161 7.97 -17.95 2.67
CA ARG A 161 6.72 -18.37 3.29
C ARG A 161 6.22 -17.25 4.23
N GLY A 162 5.01 -16.75 3.97
CA GLY A 162 4.31 -15.86 4.88
C GLY A 162 3.91 -16.57 6.18
N GLU A 163 3.59 -15.80 7.22
CA GLU A 163 3.16 -16.37 8.50
C GLU A 163 1.68 -16.78 8.50
N ARG A 164 0.89 -16.27 7.55
CA ARG A 164 -0.57 -16.43 7.50
C ARG A 164 -1.04 -16.76 6.10
N PHE A 165 -1.99 -17.69 6.03
CA PHE A 165 -2.57 -18.22 4.78
C PHE A 165 -4.10 -18.14 4.89
N HIS A 166 -4.65 -17.05 4.38
CA HIS A 166 -6.10 -16.87 4.28
C HIS A 166 -6.43 -16.11 2.99
N PRO A 167 -7.65 -16.29 2.46
CA PRO A 167 -8.12 -15.49 1.34
C PRO A 167 -8.01 -13.99 1.64
N VAL A 168 -7.79 -13.21 0.58
CA VAL A 168 -7.63 -11.76 0.65
C VAL A 168 -8.89 -11.09 0.12
N GLU A 169 -9.29 -10.00 0.77
CA GLU A 169 -10.41 -9.18 0.34
C GLU A 169 -9.95 -8.00 -0.52
N VAL A 170 -10.55 -7.86 -1.70
CA VAL A 170 -10.22 -6.83 -2.68
C VAL A 170 -11.47 -6.13 -3.19
N ILE A 171 -11.33 -4.87 -3.57
CA ILE A 171 -12.39 -4.14 -4.29
C ILE A 171 -12.08 -4.23 -5.78
N ALA A 172 -13.00 -4.82 -6.55
CA ALA A 172 -12.82 -5.02 -7.99
C ALA A 172 -12.63 -3.67 -8.72
N GLY A 173 -11.55 -3.56 -9.49
CA GLY A 173 -11.18 -2.35 -10.22
C GLY A 173 -10.55 -1.23 -9.40
N GLU A 174 -10.25 -1.43 -8.12
CA GLU A 174 -9.48 -0.47 -7.32
C GLU A 174 -7.99 -0.51 -7.74
N GLU A 175 -7.33 0.64 -7.88
CA GLU A 175 -5.91 0.71 -8.28
C GLU A 175 -4.95 0.29 -7.15
N LYS A 176 -5.38 0.41 -5.89
CA LYS A 176 -4.56 0.12 -4.72
C LYS A 176 -4.61 -1.36 -4.38
N GLY A 177 -3.48 -1.92 -3.97
CA GLY A 177 -3.39 -3.29 -3.47
C GLY A 177 -2.34 -4.11 -4.19
N PHE A 178 -2.49 -5.44 -4.15
CA PHE A 178 -1.55 -6.33 -4.83
C PHE A 178 -1.70 -6.21 -6.35
N PRO A 179 -0.60 -6.06 -7.11
CA PRO A 179 -0.68 -5.70 -8.52
C PRO A 179 -1.49 -6.71 -9.35
N GLY A 180 -2.42 -6.18 -10.16
CA GLY A 180 -3.21 -6.95 -11.11
C GLY A 180 -4.44 -7.68 -10.57
N VAL A 181 -4.52 -7.98 -9.26
CA VAL A 181 -5.62 -8.79 -8.69
C VAL A 181 -6.99 -8.12 -8.89
N ASN A 182 -7.11 -6.86 -8.50
CA ASN A 182 -8.37 -6.13 -8.49
C ASN A 182 -9.01 -6.01 -9.88
N ASN A 183 -8.20 -5.92 -10.94
CA ASN A 183 -8.69 -5.88 -12.32
C ASN A 183 -8.97 -7.28 -12.88
N THR A 184 -8.18 -8.28 -12.48
CA THR A 184 -8.29 -9.66 -12.97
C THR A 184 -9.62 -10.29 -12.59
N VAL A 185 -10.15 -9.96 -11.41
CA VAL A 185 -11.42 -10.50 -10.91
C VAL A 185 -12.65 -10.03 -11.68
N ILE A 186 -12.56 -8.92 -12.44
CA ILE A 186 -13.72 -8.37 -13.16
C ILE A 186 -14.21 -9.39 -14.20
N GLY A 187 -15.52 -9.63 -14.20
CA GLY A 187 -16.20 -10.60 -15.05
C GLY A 187 -16.00 -12.06 -14.64
N MET A 188 -15.29 -12.36 -13.54
CA MET A 188 -15.20 -13.72 -13.01
C MET A 188 -16.49 -14.12 -12.27
N LYS A 189 -16.72 -15.43 -12.17
CA LYS A 189 -17.74 -16.05 -11.32
C LYS A 189 -17.15 -16.58 -10.02
N LYS A 190 -18.00 -16.83 -9.02
CA LYS A 190 -17.63 -17.58 -7.81
C LYS A 190 -17.09 -18.97 -8.19
N GLY A 191 -15.95 -19.36 -7.61
CA GLY A 191 -15.25 -20.61 -7.89
C GLY A 191 -14.44 -20.61 -9.19
N GLU A 192 -14.45 -19.52 -9.97
CA GLU A 192 -13.63 -19.42 -11.17
C GLU A 192 -12.16 -19.19 -10.78
N ARG A 193 -11.26 -19.88 -11.49
CA ARG A 193 -9.82 -19.70 -11.42
C ARG A 193 -9.31 -19.11 -12.73
N ARG A 194 -8.45 -18.10 -12.64
CA ARG A 194 -7.87 -17.41 -13.79
C ARG A 194 -6.38 -17.19 -13.59
N ILE A 195 -5.60 -17.46 -14.62
CA ILE A 195 -4.16 -17.18 -14.66
C ILE A 195 -3.95 -16.08 -15.70
N VAL A 196 -3.26 -15.02 -15.31
CA VAL A 196 -2.92 -13.88 -16.17
C VAL A 196 -1.45 -13.52 -16.02
N THR A 197 -0.87 -12.94 -17.06
CA THR A 197 0.46 -12.35 -17.01
C THR A 197 0.31 -10.85 -16.84
N ILE A 198 0.80 -10.32 -15.72
CA ILE A 198 0.83 -8.90 -15.42
C ILE A 198 2.09 -8.30 -16.06
N PRO A 199 1.95 -7.27 -16.93
CA PRO A 199 3.09 -6.66 -17.60
C PRO A 199 3.98 -5.89 -16.62
N VAL A 200 5.21 -5.60 -17.04
CA VAL A 200 6.28 -5.00 -16.20
C VAL A 200 5.83 -3.70 -15.54
N ASP A 201 5.20 -2.81 -16.30
CA ASP A 201 4.70 -1.50 -15.87
C ASP A 201 3.56 -1.58 -14.85
N GLN A 202 2.84 -2.70 -14.81
CA GLN A 202 1.75 -2.97 -13.86
C GLN A 202 2.16 -3.92 -12.74
N ALA A 203 3.38 -4.47 -12.75
CA ALA A 203 3.88 -5.39 -11.73
C ALA A 203 4.85 -4.66 -10.77
N TYR A 204 6.17 -4.85 -10.93
CA TYR A 204 7.20 -4.25 -10.09
C TYR A 204 7.93 -3.09 -10.77
N GLY A 205 7.48 -2.69 -11.95
CA GLY A 205 8.05 -1.60 -12.73
C GLY A 205 9.33 -1.99 -13.48
N GLU A 206 9.80 -1.04 -14.27
CA GLU A 206 11.03 -1.17 -15.04
C GLU A 206 12.27 -1.24 -14.14
N LYS A 207 13.31 -1.87 -14.66
CA LYS A 207 14.60 -1.93 -13.99
C LYS A 207 15.28 -0.56 -14.01
N ASP A 208 15.69 -0.06 -12.85
CA ASP A 208 16.50 1.16 -12.78
C ASP A 208 17.97 0.81 -12.97
N MET A 209 18.52 1.17 -14.13
CA MET A 209 19.92 0.93 -14.47
C MET A 209 20.90 1.66 -13.54
N LYS A 210 20.48 2.74 -12.85
CA LYS A 210 21.32 3.45 -11.87
C LYS A 210 21.50 2.66 -10.57
N LYS A 211 20.61 1.70 -10.31
CA LYS A 211 20.70 0.75 -9.19
C LYS A 211 21.54 -0.48 -9.53
N ILE A 212 22.20 -0.49 -10.67
CA ILE A 212 23.19 -1.53 -11.01
C ILE A 212 24.55 -0.89 -10.88
N ARG A 213 25.39 -1.44 -9.98
CA ARG A 213 26.73 -0.90 -9.71
C ARG A 213 27.76 -2.00 -9.75
N THR A 214 28.95 -1.67 -10.23
CA THR A 214 30.10 -2.58 -10.26
C THR A 214 31.11 -2.17 -9.22
N TYR A 215 31.60 -3.15 -8.48
CA TYR A 215 32.59 -3.00 -7.42
C TYR A 215 33.86 -3.77 -7.80
N PRO A 216 35.04 -3.26 -7.42
CA PRO A 216 36.29 -3.98 -7.63
C PRO A 216 36.32 -5.24 -6.76
N SER A 217 36.83 -6.33 -7.33
CA SER A 217 37.08 -7.59 -6.59
C SER A 217 38.48 -7.61 -5.97
N ILE A 218 39.36 -6.69 -6.40
CA ILE A 218 40.77 -6.68 -6.00
C ILE A 218 41.09 -5.36 -5.31
N HIS A 219 41.61 -5.45 -4.08
CA HIS A 219 42.20 -4.33 -3.37
C HIS A 219 43.68 -4.59 -3.13
N ARG A 220 44.52 -3.66 -3.60
CA ARG A 220 45.96 -3.68 -3.39
C ARG A 220 46.32 -2.76 -2.24
N VAL A 221 47.09 -3.26 -1.29
CA VAL A 221 47.54 -2.48 -0.14
C VAL A 221 49.06 -2.64 -0.02
N PRO A 222 49.85 -1.55 -0.11
CA PRO A 222 51.29 -1.67 0.04
C PRO A 222 51.64 -2.14 1.46
N ARG A 223 52.66 -2.99 1.59
CA ARG A 223 53.16 -3.43 2.89
C ARG A 223 53.57 -2.26 3.78
N MET A 224 54.06 -1.18 3.18
CA MET A 224 54.37 0.07 3.86
C MET A 224 53.29 1.10 3.54
N ALA A 225 52.47 1.43 4.54
CA ALA A 225 51.38 2.40 4.40
C ALA A 225 51.69 3.69 5.18
N LYS A 226 51.11 4.80 4.73
CA LYS A 226 51.18 6.10 5.41
C LYS A 226 49.77 6.61 5.66
N ALA A 227 49.55 7.16 6.85
CA ALA A 227 48.28 7.79 7.23
C ALA A 227 48.53 9.18 7.84
N GLU A 228 47.61 10.11 7.63
CA GLU A 228 47.61 11.39 8.34
C GLU A 228 47.27 11.18 9.83
N PRO A 229 47.98 11.81 10.78
CA PRO A 229 47.78 11.56 12.21
C PRO A 229 46.33 11.79 12.68
N LEU A 230 45.66 12.85 12.20
CA LEU A 230 44.27 13.13 12.56
C LEU A 230 43.32 12.05 12.00
N GLY A 231 43.53 11.65 10.73
CA GLY A 231 42.73 10.59 10.09
C GLY A 231 42.92 9.24 10.78
N PHE A 232 44.14 8.92 11.22
CA PHE A 232 44.43 7.71 11.99
C PHE A 232 43.62 7.68 13.30
N VAL A 233 43.63 8.77 14.07
CA VAL A 233 42.89 8.85 15.33
C VAL A 233 41.38 8.74 15.08
N GLN A 234 40.86 9.40 14.03
CA GLN A 234 39.44 9.33 13.67
C GLN A 234 39.03 7.90 13.28
N GLN A 235 39.85 7.20 12.50
CA GLN A 235 39.55 5.87 12.01
C GLN A 235 39.66 4.79 13.10
N TYR A 236 40.71 4.84 13.92
CA TYR A 236 41.01 3.77 14.88
C TYR A 236 40.64 4.11 16.33
N GLY A 237 40.26 5.36 16.63
CA GLY A 237 39.88 5.80 17.96
C GLY A 237 41.02 5.81 18.99
N ILE A 238 42.27 5.70 18.53
CA ILE A 238 43.47 5.61 19.39
C ILE A 238 44.59 6.51 18.87
N PHE A 239 45.44 6.97 19.79
CA PHE A 239 46.63 7.71 19.43
C PHE A 239 47.70 6.78 18.83
N PRO A 240 48.38 7.19 17.75
CA PRO A 240 49.44 6.39 17.15
C PRO A 240 50.67 6.40 18.08
N ILE A 241 51.06 5.23 18.59
CA ILE A 241 52.24 5.05 19.44
C ILE A 241 53.23 4.16 18.69
N LYS A 242 54.45 4.63 18.49
CA LYS A 242 55.51 3.85 17.84
C LYS A 242 55.68 2.49 18.53
N GLY A 243 55.71 1.42 17.73
CA GLY A 243 55.84 0.04 18.17
C GLY A 243 54.52 -0.66 18.48
N SER A 244 53.40 0.06 18.59
CA SER A 244 52.10 -0.58 18.82
C SER A 244 51.57 -1.30 17.58
N GLN A 245 50.65 -2.22 17.80
CA GLN A 245 50.00 -3.01 16.74
C GLN A 245 48.49 -2.83 16.80
N ILE A 246 47.88 -2.73 15.62
CA ILE A 246 46.44 -2.51 15.45
C ILE A 246 45.89 -3.47 14.38
N SER A 247 44.58 -3.68 14.39
CA SER A 247 43.88 -4.32 13.27
C SER A 247 43.66 -3.27 12.17
N PHE A 248 44.37 -3.38 11.05
CA PHE A 248 44.25 -2.44 9.93
C PHE A 248 42.93 -2.63 9.18
N ASN A 249 42.62 -3.88 8.87
CA ASN A 249 41.34 -4.32 8.33
C ASN A 249 41.09 -5.76 8.82
N PRO A 250 39.99 -6.44 8.41
CA PRO A 250 39.73 -7.81 8.84
C PRO A 250 40.91 -8.77 8.60
N TYR A 251 41.71 -8.57 7.55
CA TYR A 251 42.74 -9.51 7.08
C TYR A 251 44.18 -9.14 7.45
N LEU A 252 44.47 -7.85 7.67
CA LEU A 252 45.80 -7.31 7.90
C LEU A 252 45.91 -6.68 9.28
N ASN A 253 47.05 -6.92 9.93
CA ASN A 253 47.53 -6.16 11.08
C ASN A 253 48.44 -5.03 10.60
N ALA A 254 48.49 -3.92 11.32
CA ALA A 254 49.47 -2.86 11.13
C ALA A 254 50.31 -2.67 12.39
N LYS A 255 51.63 -2.61 12.23
CA LYS A 255 52.58 -2.16 13.25
C LYS A 255 52.97 -0.72 12.97
N ILE A 256 52.85 0.15 13.98
CA ILE A 256 53.24 1.55 13.86
C ILE A 256 54.77 1.63 13.94
N LEU A 257 55.42 2.01 12.84
CA LEU A 257 56.87 2.12 12.78
C LEU A 257 57.37 3.48 13.27
N ASP A 258 56.76 4.55 12.78
CA ASP A 258 57.14 5.93 13.09
C ASP A 258 55.93 6.85 13.09
N VAL A 259 55.99 7.88 13.94
CA VAL A 259 54.97 8.92 14.07
C VAL A 259 55.66 10.27 13.92
N PHE A 260 55.32 10.98 12.86
CA PHE A 260 55.79 12.33 12.53
C PHE A 260 54.65 13.32 12.69
N GLU A 261 54.96 14.62 12.63
CA GLU A 261 53.95 15.69 12.74
C GLU A 261 52.84 15.58 11.67
N ASN A 262 53.17 15.09 10.48
CA ASN A 262 52.26 14.99 9.34
C ASN A 262 52.07 13.55 8.80
N ALA A 263 52.62 12.54 9.47
CA ALA A 263 52.50 11.17 8.96
C ALA A 263 52.68 10.10 10.04
N VAL A 264 51.88 9.05 9.97
CA VAL A 264 52.07 7.79 10.68
C VAL A 264 52.50 6.75 9.66
N THR A 265 53.65 6.13 9.86
CA THR A 265 54.15 5.05 8.99
C THR A 265 53.79 3.69 9.59
N LEU A 266 53.18 2.83 8.78
CA LEU A 266 52.66 1.54 9.17
C LEU A 266 53.35 0.44 8.37
N GLU A 267 53.78 -0.63 9.04
CA GLU A 267 54.14 -1.90 8.39
C GLU A 267 52.97 -2.87 8.54
N LEU A 268 52.46 -3.34 7.41
CA LEU A 268 51.35 -4.28 7.36
C LEU A 268 51.85 -5.72 7.36
N SER A 269 51.08 -6.61 7.98
CA SER A 269 51.32 -8.06 8.01
C SER A 269 50.00 -8.82 7.98
N MET A 270 49.98 -9.99 7.33
CA MET A 270 48.79 -10.85 7.29
C MET A 270 48.46 -11.41 8.68
N LYS A 271 47.17 -11.51 8.98
CA LYS A 271 46.69 -12.29 10.12
C LYS A 271 46.74 -13.79 9.79
N PRO A 272 46.94 -14.68 10.78
CA PRO A 272 46.96 -16.13 10.57
C PRO A 272 45.67 -16.70 9.94
N GLU A 273 44.52 -16.08 10.23
CA GLU A 273 43.20 -16.49 9.72
C GLU A 273 42.87 -15.88 8.35
N GLY A 274 43.68 -14.91 7.87
CA GLY A 274 43.36 -14.08 6.70
C GLY A 274 43.75 -14.68 5.34
N GLU A 275 44.35 -15.87 5.28
CA GLU A 275 44.74 -16.48 4.00
C GLU A 275 43.53 -16.80 3.12
N MET A 276 42.46 -17.31 3.74
CA MET A 276 41.20 -17.64 3.08
C MET A 276 40.05 -17.48 4.08
N GLU A 277 39.26 -16.43 3.92
CA GLU A 277 38.12 -16.14 4.79
C GLU A 277 36.80 -16.21 3.99
N GLN A 278 35.82 -16.94 4.52
CA GLN A 278 34.47 -16.97 3.95
C GLN A 278 33.71 -15.75 4.48
N VAL A 279 33.14 -14.96 3.56
CA VAL A 279 32.24 -13.86 3.87
C VAL A 279 30.84 -14.17 3.34
N ASP A 280 29.84 -13.39 3.76
CA ASP A 280 28.43 -13.62 3.42
C ASP A 280 28.14 -13.59 1.91
N TYR A 281 29.03 -12.99 1.13
CA TYR A 281 28.88 -12.78 -0.32
C TYR A 281 29.99 -13.41 -1.17
N GLY A 282 30.78 -14.30 -0.59
CA GLY A 282 31.81 -15.02 -1.32
C GLY A 282 33.01 -15.37 -0.45
N LYS A 283 34.17 -15.50 -1.09
CA LYS A 283 35.41 -15.89 -0.41
C LYS A 283 36.50 -14.86 -0.67
N THR A 284 37.17 -14.41 0.38
CA THR A 284 38.34 -13.53 0.26
C THR A 284 39.62 -14.35 0.35
N VAL A 285 40.55 -14.09 -0.56
CA VAL A 285 41.90 -14.65 -0.59
C VAL A 285 42.89 -13.51 -0.48
N VAL A 286 43.82 -13.60 0.48
CA VAL A 286 44.87 -12.60 0.66
C VAL A 286 46.23 -13.21 0.33
N SER A 287 46.99 -12.52 -0.50
CA SER A 287 48.34 -12.90 -0.93
C SER A 287 49.28 -11.70 -0.86
N LEU A 288 50.59 -11.96 -0.84
CA LEU A 288 51.62 -10.93 -0.87
C LEU A 288 52.43 -11.11 -2.17
N GLU A 289 52.39 -10.10 -3.04
CA GLU A 289 53.14 -10.07 -4.30
C GLU A 289 53.84 -8.72 -4.43
N ASN A 290 55.14 -8.71 -4.75
CA ASN A 290 55.90 -7.47 -5.00
C ASN A 290 55.74 -6.38 -3.91
N ASP A 291 55.81 -6.75 -2.63
CA ASP A 291 55.59 -5.87 -1.47
C ASP A 291 54.18 -5.23 -1.36
N GLU A 292 53.20 -5.77 -2.08
CA GLU A 292 51.78 -5.42 -1.96
C GLU A 292 50.95 -6.61 -1.49
N PHE A 293 50.08 -6.39 -0.51
CA PHE A 293 49.01 -7.32 -0.18
C PHE A 293 47.90 -7.20 -1.23
N ILE A 294 47.59 -8.30 -1.90
CA ILE A 294 46.47 -8.44 -2.83
C ILE A 294 45.34 -9.13 -2.08
N ILE A 295 44.29 -8.38 -1.79
CA ILE A 295 43.06 -8.86 -1.19
C ILE A 295 42.06 -9.06 -2.33
N LYS A 296 41.84 -10.32 -2.72
CA LYS A 296 40.93 -10.70 -3.81
C LYS A 296 39.66 -11.32 -3.26
N LEU A 297 38.53 -10.68 -3.51
CA LEU A 297 37.21 -11.26 -3.33
C LEU A 297 36.87 -12.14 -4.53
N ILE A 298 36.39 -13.35 -4.26
CA ILE A 298 35.75 -14.26 -5.21
C ILE A 298 34.26 -14.25 -4.85
N PRO A 299 33.46 -13.41 -5.51
CA PRO A 299 32.06 -13.23 -5.14
C PRO A 299 31.21 -14.41 -5.58
N GLU A 300 30.18 -14.72 -4.79
CA GLU A 300 29.19 -15.74 -5.10
C GLU A 300 27.98 -15.11 -5.81
N ILE A 301 27.67 -15.58 -7.02
CA ILE A 301 26.52 -15.09 -7.80
C ILE A 301 25.22 -15.48 -7.06
N GLY A 302 24.34 -14.50 -6.90
CA GLY A 302 23.09 -14.61 -6.15
C GLY A 302 23.22 -14.25 -4.67
N ALA A 303 24.43 -14.08 -4.15
CA ALA A 303 24.63 -13.70 -2.76
C ALA A 303 24.24 -12.25 -2.49
N ARG A 304 23.84 -11.98 -1.25
CA ARG A 304 23.37 -10.66 -0.81
C ARG A 304 24.56 -9.76 -0.50
N PHE A 305 24.57 -8.57 -1.09
CA PHE A 305 25.58 -7.55 -0.84
C PHE A 305 24.93 -6.32 -0.23
N GLU A 306 25.56 -5.76 0.81
CA GLU A 306 25.06 -4.59 1.54
C GLU A 306 26.12 -3.50 1.60
N VAL A 307 25.73 -2.28 1.22
CA VAL A 307 26.61 -1.11 1.19
C VAL A 307 25.80 0.15 1.42
N GLU A 308 26.26 1.05 2.29
CA GLU A 308 25.61 2.35 2.54
C GLU A 308 24.10 2.25 2.85
N ASN A 309 23.68 1.20 3.56
CA ASN A 309 22.28 0.83 3.87
C ASN A 309 21.42 0.37 2.67
N GLU A 310 22.01 0.22 1.49
CA GLU A 310 21.38 -0.44 0.35
C GLU A 310 21.71 -1.93 0.33
N LYS A 311 20.73 -2.73 -0.08
CA LYS A 311 20.85 -4.20 -0.16
C LYS A 311 20.55 -4.62 -1.58
N GLY A 312 21.45 -5.40 -2.17
CA GLY A 312 21.33 -5.90 -3.52
C GLY A 312 21.84 -7.33 -3.65
N TRP A 313 21.81 -7.83 -4.87
CA TRP A 313 22.23 -9.19 -5.20
C TRP A 313 23.36 -9.15 -6.22
N ILE A 314 24.39 -9.97 -6.01
CA ILE A 314 25.47 -10.13 -6.97
C ILE A 314 24.90 -10.85 -8.19
N THR A 315 24.86 -10.19 -9.34
CA THR A 315 24.32 -10.77 -10.58
C THR A 315 25.40 -11.30 -11.49
N GLU A 316 26.58 -10.70 -11.46
CA GLU A 316 27.71 -11.06 -12.32
C GLU A 316 29.02 -10.90 -11.55
N ALA A 317 29.99 -11.74 -11.88
CA ALA A 317 31.33 -11.71 -11.32
C ALA A 317 32.34 -12.03 -12.42
N ASN A 318 33.43 -11.27 -12.46
CA ASN A 318 34.57 -11.52 -13.33
C ASN A 318 35.89 -11.41 -12.53
N GLU A 319 37.02 -11.47 -13.21
CA GLU A 319 38.33 -11.47 -12.55
C GLU A 319 38.67 -10.15 -11.84
N ASP A 320 38.15 -9.02 -12.34
CA ASP A 320 38.50 -7.67 -11.90
C ASP A 320 37.45 -7.06 -10.95
N GLY A 321 36.20 -7.50 -11.06
CA GLY A 321 35.07 -6.91 -10.36
C GLY A 321 33.82 -7.76 -10.36
N PHE A 322 32.77 -7.25 -9.71
CA PHE A 322 31.47 -7.87 -9.65
C PHE A 322 30.37 -6.82 -9.71
N THR A 323 29.23 -7.21 -10.26
CA THR A 323 28.07 -6.34 -10.44
C THR A 323 27.00 -6.72 -9.44
N VAL A 324 26.47 -5.70 -8.76
CA VAL A 324 25.40 -5.80 -7.80
C VAL A 324 24.18 -5.07 -8.34
N ASP A 325 23.05 -5.75 -8.31
CA ASP A 325 21.75 -5.22 -8.66
C ASP A 325 20.96 -4.91 -7.37
N PHE A 326 20.69 -3.63 -7.15
CA PHE A 326 19.92 -3.11 -6.02
C PHE A 326 18.43 -2.91 -6.37
N ASN A 327 17.98 -3.33 -7.56
CA ASN A 327 16.56 -3.35 -7.90
C ASN A 327 15.82 -4.47 -7.15
N HIS A 328 14.49 -4.36 -7.10
CA HIS A 328 13.65 -5.49 -6.71
C HIS A 328 13.90 -6.68 -7.67
N PRO A 329 13.96 -7.94 -7.21
CA PRO A 329 14.24 -9.11 -8.07
C PRO A 329 13.29 -9.33 -9.26
N MET A 330 12.09 -8.72 -9.19
CA MET A 330 11.07 -8.68 -10.26
C MET A 330 11.11 -7.44 -11.16
N ALA A 331 11.99 -6.47 -10.90
CA ALA A 331 12.07 -5.26 -11.73
C ALA A 331 12.46 -5.63 -13.17
N GLY A 332 11.73 -5.09 -14.15
CA GLY A 332 11.91 -5.41 -15.57
C GLY A 332 11.37 -6.77 -16.00
N LYS A 333 10.62 -7.50 -15.14
CA LYS A 333 10.06 -8.82 -15.45
C LYS A 333 8.54 -8.82 -15.33
N PRO A 334 7.82 -9.53 -16.22
CA PRO A 334 6.39 -9.78 -16.03
C PRO A 334 6.16 -10.69 -14.82
N MET A 335 4.97 -10.61 -14.25
CA MET A 335 4.54 -11.45 -13.13
C MET A 335 3.39 -12.35 -13.56
N VAL A 336 3.47 -13.65 -13.27
CA VAL A 336 2.34 -14.56 -13.45
C VAL A 336 1.47 -14.49 -12.19
N LEU A 337 0.21 -14.16 -12.38
CA LEU A 337 -0.79 -14.04 -11.33
C LEU A 337 -1.89 -15.07 -11.55
N GLU A 338 -2.08 -15.91 -10.54
CA GLU A 338 -3.20 -16.82 -10.45
C GLU A 338 -4.17 -16.33 -9.38
N VAL A 339 -5.44 -16.21 -9.74
CA VAL A 339 -6.52 -15.77 -8.85
C VAL A 339 -7.64 -16.79 -8.89
N GLU A 340 -8.11 -17.21 -7.72
CA GLU A 340 -9.31 -18.03 -7.54
C GLU A 340 -10.34 -17.26 -6.71
N VAL A 341 -11.56 -17.10 -7.24
CA VAL A 341 -12.63 -16.38 -6.54
C VAL A 341 -13.31 -17.31 -5.55
N ARG A 342 -13.23 -16.97 -4.26
CA ARG A 342 -13.93 -17.69 -3.18
C ARG A 342 -15.35 -17.20 -3.02
N ASP A 343 -15.53 -15.89 -2.97
CA ASP A 343 -16.85 -15.26 -2.86
C ASP A 343 -16.81 -13.81 -3.33
N PHE A 344 -17.99 -13.20 -3.49
CA PHE A 344 -18.08 -11.75 -3.69
C PHE A 344 -19.42 -11.19 -3.20
N ILE A 345 -19.41 -9.91 -2.83
CA ILE A 345 -20.56 -9.13 -2.41
C ILE A 345 -20.69 -7.96 -3.37
N LYS A 346 -21.91 -7.73 -3.86
CA LYS A 346 -22.21 -6.63 -4.77
C LYS A 346 -21.94 -5.28 -4.17
N ALA A 347 -21.45 -4.35 -4.97
CA ALA A 347 -21.13 -2.99 -4.54
C ALA A 347 -22.30 -2.34 -3.80
N SER A 348 -23.54 -2.48 -4.29
CA SER A 348 -24.74 -1.97 -3.62
C SER A 348 -24.91 -2.54 -2.21
N ALA A 349 -24.76 -3.85 -2.04
CA ALA A 349 -24.88 -4.54 -0.76
C ALA A 349 -23.70 -4.25 0.17
N ALA A 350 -22.47 -4.23 -0.35
CA ALA A 350 -21.25 -3.98 0.41
C ALA A 350 -21.18 -2.54 0.96
N ASN A 351 -21.80 -1.59 0.26
CA ASN A 351 -21.91 -0.19 0.67
C ASN A 351 -23.26 0.14 1.35
N ALA A 352 -24.14 -0.85 1.57
CA ALA A 352 -25.42 -0.62 2.25
C ALA A 352 -25.26 -0.49 3.78
N TYR A 353 -24.13 -0.97 4.32
CA TYR A 353 -23.85 -0.99 5.74
C TYR A 353 -23.38 0.37 6.25
N GLU A 354 -23.78 0.72 7.47
CA GLU A 354 -23.34 1.92 8.17
C GLU A 354 -22.91 1.55 9.59
N ILE A 355 -21.80 2.12 10.04
CA ILE A 355 -21.35 1.95 11.42
C ILE A 355 -22.20 2.84 12.33
N SER A 356 -22.89 2.20 13.28
CA SER A 356 -23.63 2.89 14.34
C SER A 356 -22.70 3.32 15.46
N TRP A 357 -22.17 4.55 15.35
CA TRP A 357 -21.22 5.10 16.32
C TRP A 357 -21.88 5.48 17.64
N LEU A 358 -21.28 5.02 18.75
CA LEU A 358 -21.50 5.56 20.08
C LEU A 358 -20.39 6.58 20.40
N ASP A 359 -20.77 7.70 21.01
CA ASP A 359 -19.86 8.76 21.44
C ASP A 359 -19.62 8.75 22.96
N ASP A 360 -20.05 7.68 23.62
CA ASP A 360 -19.97 7.47 25.06
C ASP A 360 -19.35 6.09 25.33
N TYR A 361 -18.23 6.08 26.03
CA TYR A 361 -17.48 4.87 26.34
C TYR A 361 -18.30 3.90 27.19
N GLN A 362 -18.97 4.39 28.24
CA GLN A 362 -19.70 3.54 29.16
C GLN A 362 -20.90 2.88 28.45
N LYS A 363 -21.63 3.63 27.63
CA LYS A 363 -22.71 3.06 26.81
C LYS A 363 -22.21 1.97 25.86
N GLY A 364 -21.02 2.16 25.29
CA GLY A 364 -20.36 1.16 24.46
C GLY A 364 -20.04 -0.13 25.22
N MET A 365 -19.50 0.01 26.43
CA MET A 365 -19.18 -1.13 27.29
C MET A 365 -20.44 -1.86 27.77
N ASP A 366 -21.49 -1.12 28.12
CA ASP A 366 -22.79 -1.69 28.53
C ASP A 366 -23.42 -2.48 27.37
N ALA A 367 -23.41 -1.92 26.14
CA ALA A 367 -23.88 -2.61 24.94
C ALA A 367 -23.04 -3.85 24.60
N SER A 368 -21.73 -3.80 24.83
CA SER A 368 -20.83 -4.94 24.66
C SER A 368 -21.15 -6.08 25.62
N LEU A 369 -21.42 -5.75 26.89
CA LEU A 369 -21.85 -6.73 27.89
C LEU A 369 -23.21 -7.33 27.56
N GLU A 370 -24.17 -6.52 27.12
CA GLU A 370 -25.52 -6.97 26.77
C GLU A 370 -25.54 -7.86 25.52
N GLN A 371 -24.80 -7.47 24.47
CA GLN A 371 -24.80 -8.17 23.19
C GLN A 371 -23.72 -9.25 23.07
N GLY A 372 -22.78 -9.32 24.01
CA GLY A 372 -21.65 -10.26 23.98
C GLY A 372 -20.66 -9.99 22.84
N LYS A 373 -20.62 -8.76 22.32
CA LYS A 373 -19.76 -8.37 21.19
C LYS A 373 -18.55 -7.56 21.67
N PRO A 374 -17.36 -7.73 21.08
CA PRO A 374 -16.21 -6.88 21.36
C PRO A 374 -16.46 -5.41 20.96
N VAL A 375 -15.72 -4.49 21.58
CA VAL A 375 -15.81 -3.04 21.30
C VAL A 375 -14.65 -2.63 20.39
N VAL A 376 -14.95 -1.95 19.30
CA VAL A 376 -13.98 -1.16 18.54
C VAL A 376 -14.03 0.26 19.07
N LEU A 377 -12.98 0.69 19.76
CA LEU A 377 -12.84 2.04 20.30
C LEU A 377 -11.85 2.85 19.46
N LEU A 378 -12.33 3.91 18.82
CA LEU A 378 -11.51 4.90 18.12
C LEU A 378 -11.30 6.12 19.02
N LEU A 379 -10.06 6.32 19.46
CA LEU A 379 -9.63 7.55 20.14
C LEU A 379 -9.08 8.53 19.10
N TYR A 380 -9.74 9.68 18.94
CA TYR A 380 -9.44 10.65 17.89
C TYR A 380 -9.35 12.08 18.41
N ALA A 381 -9.01 13.01 17.54
CA ALA A 381 -9.11 14.45 17.79
C ALA A 381 -9.68 15.16 16.56
N ASP A 382 -10.60 16.11 16.75
CA ASP A 382 -11.26 16.82 15.64
C ASP A 382 -10.26 17.54 14.71
N TRP A 383 -9.19 18.11 15.26
CA TRP A 383 -8.18 18.84 14.50
C TRP A 383 -7.19 17.90 13.77
N CYS A 384 -7.20 16.60 14.06
CA CYS A 384 -6.22 15.65 13.55
C CYS A 384 -6.61 15.13 12.16
N ARG A 385 -5.88 15.56 11.13
CA ARG A 385 -6.08 15.11 9.74
C ARG A 385 -6.02 13.59 9.56
N TRP A 386 -5.12 12.91 10.26
CA TRP A 386 -5.00 11.44 10.18
C TRP A 386 -6.20 10.72 10.79
N SER A 387 -6.79 11.30 11.84
CA SER A 387 -8.03 10.79 12.43
C SER A 387 -9.19 10.90 11.45
N GLN A 388 -9.35 12.08 10.84
CA GLN A 388 -10.37 12.32 9.80
C GLN A 388 -10.19 11.34 8.64
N LYS A 389 -8.96 11.24 8.11
CA LYS A 389 -8.63 10.32 7.02
C LYS A 389 -8.97 8.86 7.36
N MET A 390 -8.70 8.41 8.58
CA MET A 390 -9.05 7.05 9.00
C MET A 390 -10.57 6.84 9.03
N MET A 391 -11.33 7.80 9.56
CA MET A 391 -12.79 7.73 9.59
C MET A 391 -13.44 7.77 8.20
N GLU A 392 -12.89 8.58 7.29
CA GLU A 392 -13.42 8.82 5.94
C GLU A 392 -13.00 7.73 4.95
N ASP A 393 -11.75 7.28 4.97
CA ASP A 393 -11.23 6.34 3.96
C ASP A 393 -11.24 4.90 4.44
N VAL A 394 -10.89 4.65 5.71
CA VAL A 394 -10.63 3.29 6.20
C VAL A 394 -11.90 2.71 6.80
N LEU A 395 -12.55 3.46 7.69
CA LEU A 395 -13.75 2.98 8.39
C LEU A 395 -15.02 3.06 7.53
N GLN A 396 -14.98 3.72 6.37
CA GLN A 396 -16.02 3.62 5.33
C GLN A 396 -15.72 2.57 4.26
N ASP A 397 -14.60 1.85 4.35
CA ASP A 397 -14.28 0.84 3.36
C ASP A 397 -15.23 -0.36 3.49
N PRO A 398 -15.79 -0.91 2.39
CA PRO A 398 -16.70 -2.05 2.43
C PRO A 398 -16.15 -3.28 3.17
N ARG A 399 -14.82 -3.48 3.19
CA ARG A 399 -14.14 -4.54 3.95
C ARG A 399 -14.33 -4.39 5.46
N ILE A 400 -14.50 -3.16 5.94
CA ILE A 400 -14.75 -2.84 7.35
C ILE A 400 -16.26 -2.76 7.61
N LEU A 401 -17.01 -2.06 6.76
CA LEU A 401 -18.44 -1.82 6.95
C LEU A 401 -19.25 -3.12 7.06
N ARG A 402 -18.88 -4.18 6.34
CA ARG A 402 -19.53 -5.49 6.47
C ARG A 402 -19.43 -6.10 7.88
N LEU A 403 -18.45 -5.69 8.67
CA LEU A 403 -18.24 -6.11 10.06
C LEU A 403 -18.99 -5.23 11.06
N HIS A 404 -19.81 -4.26 10.60
CA HIS A 404 -20.52 -3.32 11.46
C HIS A 404 -21.32 -4.02 12.57
N ASP A 405 -21.93 -5.17 12.29
CA ASP A 405 -22.73 -5.94 13.24
C ASP A 405 -21.92 -6.84 14.18
N ASP A 406 -20.66 -7.14 13.86
CA ASP A 406 -19.81 -8.04 14.68
C ASP A 406 -19.24 -7.33 15.91
N PHE A 407 -19.26 -5.99 15.92
CA PHE A 407 -18.63 -5.14 16.93
C PHE A 407 -19.58 -4.06 17.46
N ILE A 408 -19.32 -3.60 18.69
CA ILE A 408 -19.84 -2.33 19.17
C ILE A 408 -18.84 -1.23 18.82
N TRP A 409 -19.29 -0.20 18.11
CA TRP A 409 -18.41 0.86 17.61
C TRP A 409 -18.51 2.12 18.45
N VAL A 410 -17.40 2.52 19.05
CA VAL A 410 -17.30 3.70 19.90
C VAL A 410 -16.23 4.62 19.35
N LYS A 411 -16.51 5.93 19.29
CA LYS A 411 -15.50 6.95 19.01
C LYS A 411 -15.50 8.02 20.08
N ILE A 412 -14.32 8.38 20.57
CA ILE A 412 -14.16 9.39 21.60
C ILE A 412 -13.11 10.40 21.14
N ASP A 413 -13.47 11.69 21.20
CA ASP A 413 -12.49 12.77 21.07
C ASP A 413 -11.65 12.81 22.36
N SER A 414 -10.51 12.12 22.35
CA SER A 414 -9.64 11.99 23.53
C SER A 414 -8.70 13.19 23.72
N ASP A 415 -8.74 14.18 22.81
CA ASP A 415 -8.12 15.48 23.05
C ASP A 415 -8.96 16.32 24.02
N LYS A 416 -10.30 16.22 23.90
CA LYS A 416 -11.27 16.81 24.84
C LYS A 416 -11.48 15.97 26.10
N ASN A 417 -11.44 14.64 25.98
CA ASN A 417 -11.64 13.68 27.07
C ASN A 417 -10.31 12.99 27.41
N ARG A 418 -9.44 13.71 28.13
CA ARG A 418 -8.03 13.32 28.35
C ARG A 418 -7.85 12.07 29.20
N GLU A 419 -8.84 11.75 30.04
CA GLU A 419 -8.86 10.54 30.85
C GLU A 419 -8.74 9.27 30.00
N TYR A 420 -9.31 9.24 28.79
CA TYR A 420 -9.17 8.10 27.89
C TYR A 420 -7.82 8.08 27.20
N LYS A 421 -7.25 9.25 26.90
CA LYS A 421 -5.89 9.35 26.35
C LYS A 421 -4.87 8.78 27.33
N GLU A 422 -4.99 9.15 28.61
CA GLU A 422 -4.10 8.66 29.68
C GLU A 422 -4.39 7.20 30.01
N GLY A 423 -5.66 6.82 30.16
CA GLY A 423 -6.08 5.47 30.52
C GLY A 423 -5.71 4.39 29.51
N PHE A 424 -5.66 4.73 28.22
CA PHE A 424 -5.26 3.81 27.14
C PHE A 424 -3.83 4.02 26.61
N ASP A 425 -2.98 4.77 27.34
CA ASP A 425 -1.61 5.11 26.94
C ASP A 425 -1.53 5.54 25.45
N GLN A 426 -2.36 6.52 25.08
CA GLN A 426 -2.41 6.99 23.70
C GLN A 426 -1.26 7.96 23.42
N LYS A 427 -0.33 7.52 22.56
CA LYS A 427 0.86 8.29 22.18
C LYS A 427 0.65 9.15 20.94
N SER A 428 -0.26 8.73 20.07
CA SER A 428 -0.57 9.42 18.82
C SER A 428 -2.05 9.29 18.43
N PHE A 429 -2.49 10.19 17.56
CA PHE A 429 -3.84 10.16 16.99
C PHE A 429 -3.78 9.68 15.53
N PRO A 430 -4.80 8.93 15.06
CA PRO A 430 -5.82 8.24 15.87
C PRO A 430 -5.21 7.06 16.65
N LYS A 431 -5.94 6.48 17.60
CA LYS A 431 -5.64 5.16 18.18
C LYS A 431 -6.89 4.29 18.10
N LEU A 432 -6.76 3.11 17.48
CA LEU A 432 -7.83 2.13 17.39
C LEU A 432 -7.56 1.00 18.39
N LEU A 433 -8.56 0.65 19.18
CA LEU A 433 -8.48 -0.36 20.22
C LEU A 433 -9.59 -1.38 20.01
N ILE A 434 -9.28 -2.66 20.23
CA ILE A 434 -10.29 -3.70 20.34
C ILE A 434 -10.35 -4.14 21.80
N LEU A 435 -11.51 -3.98 22.42
CA LEU A 435 -11.73 -4.32 23.83
C LEU A 435 -12.67 -5.51 23.93
N ASN A 436 -12.47 -6.36 24.93
CA ASN A 436 -13.51 -7.32 25.33
C ASN A 436 -14.58 -6.63 26.20
N SER A 437 -15.63 -7.36 26.57
CA SER A 437 -16.74 -6.83 27.37
C SER A 437 -16.38 -6.40 28.80
N ARG A 438 -15.16 -6.73 29.27
CA ARG A 438 -14.63 -6.26 30.56
C ARG A 438 -13.79 -4.98 30.43
N GLY A 439 -13.61 -4.46 29.21
CA GLY A 439 -12.78 -3.29 28.93
C GLY A 439 -11.29 -3.61 28.82
N GLU A 440 -10.90 -4.89 28.80
CA GLU A 440 -9.50 -5.28 28.60
C GLU A 440 -9.13 -5.12 27.12
N VAL A 441 -7.97 -4.52 26.86
CA VAL A 441 -7.44 -4.33 25.50
C VAL A 441 -6.97 -5.67 24.94
N LEU A 442 -7.65 -6.17 23.92
CA LEU A 442 -7.24 -7.36 23.17
C LEU A 442 -6.14 -7.01 22.19
N LYS A 443 -6.31 -5.90 21.48
CA LYS A 443 -5.34 -5.39 20.49
C LYS A 443 -5.45 -3.87 20.36
N SER A 444 -4.40 -3.26 19.82
CA SER A 444 -4.36 -1.82 19.55
C SER A 444 -3.53 -1.48 18.33
N LEU A 445 -3.88 -0.38 17.68
CA LEU A 445 -3.11 0.26 16.62
C LEU A 445 -2.99 1.75 16.94
N ASP A 446 -1.75 2.24 17.02
CA ASP A 446 -1.45 3.66 17.17
C ASP A 446 -1.20 4.29 15.79
N GLY A 447 -1.69 5.52 15.62
CA GLY A 447 -1.58 6.30 14.39
C GLY A 447 -2.50 5.84 13.26
N TYR A 448 -2.34 6.46 12.09
CA TYR A 448 -3.06 6.07 10.88
C TYR A 448 -2.59 4.70 10.40
N ASN A 449 -3.53 3.77 10.24
CA ASN A 449 -3.30 2.45 9.66
C ASN A 449 -4.20 2.29 8.44
N ASN A 450 -3.69 1.61 7.42
CA ASN A 450 -4.45 1.37 6.19
C ASN A 450 -5.54 0.31 6.42
N VAL A 451 -6.47 0.22 5.47
CA VAL A 451 -7.61 -0.71 5.54
C VAL A 451 -7.20 -2.18 5.66
N HIS A 452 -6.10 -2.61 5.04
CA HIS A 452 -5.66 -4.00 5.11
C HIS A 452 -5.30 -4.38 6.56
N ILE A 453 -4.51 -3.55 7.23
CA ILE A 453 -4.11 -3.77 8.63
C ILE A 453 -5.34 -3.76 9.55
N VAL A 454 -6.27 -2.82 9.35
CA VAL A 454 -7.46 -2.71 10.20
C VAL A 454 -8.42 -3.89 9.96
N SER A 455 -8.64 -4.29 8.70
CA SER A 455 -9.47 -5.44 8.34
C SER A 455 -8.91 -6.73 8.92
N GLU A 456 -7.60 -6.96 8.78
CA GLU A 456 -6.92 -8.12 9.35
C GLU A 456 -7.06 -8.17 10.88
N LEU A 457 -6.85 -7.03 11.54
CA LEU A 457 -7.04 -6.90 12.99
C LEU A 457 -8.44 -7.30 13.43
N LEU A 458 -9.48 -6.85 12.72
CA LEU A 458 -10.86 -7.17 13.05
C LEU A 458 -11.19 -8.64 12.79
N HIS A 459 -10.66 -9.23 11.71
CA HIS A 459 -10.87 -10.65 11.40
C HIS A 459 -10.20 -11.61 12.39
N GLU A 460 -9.07 -11.21 13.01
CA GLU A 460 -8.46 -11.97 14.11
C GLU A 460 -9.39 -12.10 15.32
N ILE A 461 -10.27 -11.12 15.52
CA ILE A 461 -11.17 -11.05 16.67
C ILE A 461 -12.53 -11.61 16.27
N GLN A 462 -12.68 -12.93 16.39
CA GLN A 462 -13.99 -13.57 16.27
C GLN A 462 -14.87 -13.19 17.48
N PRO A 463 -16.15 -12.83 17.28
CA PRO A 463 -17.10 -12.80 18.39
C PRO A 463 -17.21 -14.20 18.99
N VAL A 464 -17.23 -14.29 20.33
CA VAL A 464 -17.21 -15.54 21.10
C VAL A 464 -18.41 -16.47 20.80
N SER A 465 -19.39 -16.03 20.00
CA SER A 465 -20.67 -16.70 19.79
C SER A 465 -20.76 -17.67 18.59
N LYS A 466 -19.70 -17.92 17.81
CA LYS A 466 -19.71 -18.96 16.74
C LYS A 466 -19.14 -20.32 17.17
N ALA A 467 -19.33 -20.70 18.44
CA ALA A 467 -19.24 -22.09 18.88
C ALA A 467 -20.67 -22.62 19.08
N GLY A 468 -21.26 -23.13 17.99
CA GLY A 468 -22.57 -23.80 17.97
C GLY A 468 -22.50 -25.05 17.12
#